data_AF-A0A444UFN6-F1
#
_entry.id   AF-A0A444UFN6-F1
#
_cell.length_a   1.000
_cell.length_b   1.000
_cell.length_c   1.000
_cell.angle_alpha   90.00
_cell.angle_beta   90.00
_cell.angle_gamma   90.00
#
_symmetry.space_group_name_H-M   'P 1'
#
loop_
_entity.id
_entity.type
_entity.pdbx_description
1 polymer ?
#
loop_
_entity_poly.entity_id
_entity_poly.type
_entity_poly.pdbx_seq_one_letter_code
_entity_poly.pdbx_strand_id
1 'polypeptide(L)'
;MTSLSYPVILQQDADKELGEDGKSKDFVSLGLQDGHLVFSYQLGSGEAIIVSEDPINDGDWHKITAMRAGRVGSIQIDGDDIVTGESGGTKVMVNTQGNIYLGGAPDIFTLTGGKFSSGVTGCIRNVMLMNARPGDQPQQPIDLQVHAEEGVHVEKCPS
;
A
#
# COMPACT_ATOMS: atom_id res chain seq x y z
N MET A 1 6.26 22.11 17.21
CA MET A 1 6.12 22.26 15.74
C MET A 1 7.06 21.27 15.09
N THR A 2 6.56 20.09 14.77
CA THR A 2 7.13 19.16 13.78
C THR A 2 6.07 18.10 13.53
N SER A 3 5.11 18.42 12.66
CA SER A 3 4.28 17.40 12.02
C SER A 3 5.15 16.80 10.93
N LEU A 4 5.70 15.62 11.19
CA LEU A 4 6.27 14.81 10.12
C LEU A 4 5.13 13.89 9.71
N SER A 5 4.51 14.21 8.57
CA SER A 5 3.45 13.44 7.94
C SER A 5 4.03 12.76 6.70
N TYR A 6 4.04 11.43 6.67
CA TYR A 6 4.43 10.63 5.51
C TYR A 6 3.35 9.54 5.26
N PRO A 7 3.09 9.09 4.01
CA PRO A 7 2.04 8.10 3.72
C PRO A 7 2.37 6.60 3.84
N VAL A 8 1.27 5.88 4.08
CA VAL A 8 0.95 4.47 4.37
C VAL A 8 1.86 3.36 3.80
N ILE A 9 2.31 2.43 4.66
CA ILE A 9 2.60 1.03 4.26
C ILE A 9 1.28 0.27 4.25
N LEU A 10 0.80 -0.22 3.11
CA LEU A 10 -0.23 -1.25 3.00
C LEU A 10 0.44 -2.51 2.51
N GLN A 11 0.81 -3.45 3.39
CA GLN A 11 1.39 -4.73 2.98
C GLN A 11 0.42 -5.85 3.33
N GLN A 12 0.17 -6.77 2.40
CA GLN A 12 -0.32 -8.11 2.73
C GLN A 12 0.83 -9.10 2.65
N ASP A 13 0.98 -9.94 3.69
CA ASP A 13 2.15 -10.79 3.97
C ASP A 13 2.80 -11.42 2.73
N ALA A 14 4.00 -10.94 2.42
CA ALA A 14 4.98 -11.69 1.66
C ALA A 14 5.84 -12.46 2.67
N ASP A 15 5.43 -13.68 3.04
CA ASP A 15 6.38 -14.60 3.68
C ASP A 15 7.61 -14.72 2.78
N LYS A 16 8.79 -14.87 3.39
CA LYS A 16 10.05 -15.17 2.68
C LYS A 16 10.05 -16.51 1.93
N GLU A 17 8.90 -17.17 1.83
CA GLU A 17 8.74 -18.38 1.06
C GLU A 17 8.62 -18.05 -0.42
N LEU A 18 9.53 -18.63 -1.21
CA LEU A 18 9.37 -18.72 -2.66
C LEU A 18 8.06 -19.46 -2.91
N GLY A 19 7.16 -18.88 -3.71
CA GLY A 19 5.99 -19.59 -4.21
C GLY A 19 6.40 -20.83 -4.99
N GLU A 20 5.44 -21.74 -5.26
CA GLU A 20 5.69 -23.06 -5.88
C GLU A 20 6.52 -23.01 -7.18
N ASP A 21 6.56 -21.87 -7.86
CA ASP A 21 7.32 -21.61 -9.09
C ASP A 21 8.75 -21.04 -8.86
N GLY A 22 9.23 -20.96 -7.61
CA GLY A 22 10.53 -20.36 -7.28
C GLY A 22 10.58 -18.83 -7.38
N LYS A 23 9.42 -18.16 -7.33
CA LYS A 23 9.25 -16.69 -7.42
C LYS A 23 8.74 -16.12 -6.09
N SER A 24 8.91 -14.81 -5.85
CA SER A 24 8.40 -14.19 -4.61
C SER A 24 6.88 -14.39 -4.49
N LYS A 25 6.40 -14.58 -3.26
CA LYS A 25 4.97 -14.65 -2.93
C LYS A 25 4.21 -13.41 -3.45
N ASP A 26 2.92 -13.60 -3.74
CA ASP A 26 2.03 -12.51 -4.15
C ASP A 26 1.96 -11.43 -3.07
N PHE A 27 1.94 -10.17 -3.48
CA PHE A 27 1.75 -9.07 -2.54
C PHE A 27 1.12 -7.86 -3.23
N VAL A 28 0.57 -6.97 -2.40
CA VAL A 28 0.26 -5.58 -2.76
C VAL A 28 0.91 -4.71 -1.71
N SER A 29 1.61 -3.68 -2.18
CA SER A 29 2.36 -2.72 -1.37
C SER A 29 2.09 -1.31 -1.85
N LEU A 30 1.89 -0.40 -0.91
CA LEU A 30 1.93 1.04 -1.12
C LEU A 30 2.89 1.60 -0.07
N GLY A 31 3.73 2.56 -0.45
CA GLY A 31 4.71 3.15 0.46
C GLY A 31 5.43 4.34 -0.19
N LEU A 32 6.45 4.86 0.48
CA LEU A 32 7.26 5.95 -0.03
C LEU A 32 8.70 5.51 -0.29
N GLN A 33 9.25 5.98 -1.41
CA GLN A 33 10.67 5.89 -1.71
C GLN A 33 11.16 7.25 -2.21
N ASP A 34 12.18 7.80 -1.55
CA ASP A 34 12.74 9.13 -1.88
C ASP A 34 11.65 10.22 -2.01
N GLY A 35 10.65 10.15 -1.12
CA GLY A 35 9.50 11.08 -1.08
C GLY A 35 8.37 10.78 -2.06
N HIS A 36 8.57 9.91 -3.05
CA HIS A 36 7.57 9.57 -4.05
C HIS A 36 6.70 8.41 -3.58
N LEU A 37 5.42 8.46 -3.93
CA LEU A 37 4.52 7.33 -3.74
C LEU A 37 4.94 6.18 -4.64
N VAL A 38 5.09 4.99 -4.07
CA VAL A 38 5.35 3.75 -4.79
C VAL A 38 4.19 2.79 -4.54
N PHE A 39 3.47 2.46 -5.60
CA PHE A 39 2.50 1.37 -5.62
C PHE A 39 3.10 0.18 -6.36
N SER A 40 3.30 -0.93 -5.65
CA SER A 40 3.89 -2.14 -6.20
C SER A 40 3.09 -3.38 -5.84
N TYR A 41 2.98 -4.31 -6.79
CA TYR A 41 2.30 -5.58 -6.58
C TYR A 41 2.94 -6.70 -7.39
N GLN A 42 2.92 -7.90 -6.81
CA GLN A 42 3.34 -9.15 -7.43
C GLN A 42 2.15 -10.11 -7.48
N LEU A 43 1.94 -10.70 -8.67
CA LEU A 43 0.86 -11.66 -8.92
C LEU A 43 1.40 -13.07 -9.22
N GLY A 44 2.70 -13.30 -8.95
CA GLY A 44 3.41 -14.56 -9.18
C GLY A 44 4.01 -14.71 -10.58
N SER A 45 3.93 -13.68 -11.43
CA SER A 45 4.49 -13.69 -12.79
C SER A 45 5.30 -12.46 -13.18
N GLY A 46 5.55 -11.55 -12.25
CA GLY A 46 6.28 -10.30 -12.46
C GLY A 46 5.73 -9.20 -11.57
N GLU A 47 6.62 -8.37 -11.03
CA GLU A 47 6.24 -7.22 -10.22
C GLU A 47 5.87 -6.02 -11.10
N ALA A 48 4.80 -5.31 -10.74
CA ALA A 48 4.53 -3.97 -11.23
C ALA A 48 5.06 -2.95 -10.23
N ILE A 49 5.64 -1.86 -10.71
CA ILE A 49 6.06 -0.71 -9.88
C ILE A 49 5.54 0.55 -10.56
N ILE A 50 4.73 1.32 -9.83
CA ILE A 50 4.13 2.58 -10.29
C ILE A 50 4.54 3.64 -9.30
N VAL A 51 5.21 4.68 -9.78
CA VAL A 51 5.81 5.74 -8.96
C VAL A 51 5.13 7.07 -9.31
N SER A 52 4.85 7.90 -8.30
CA SER A 52 4.33 9.25 -8.56
C SER A 52 5.35 10.11 -9.31
N GLU A 53 4.88 11.11 -10.04
CA GLU A 53 5.76 12.07 -10.71
C GLU A 53 6.46 12.98 -9.71
N ASP A 54 5.70 13.46 -8.72
CA ASP A 54 6.18 14.35 -7.67
C ASP A 54 6.28 13.66 -6.31
N PRO A 55 7.19 14.11 -5.43
CA PRO A 55 7.25 13.68 -4.05
C PRO A 55 6.09 14.28 -3.23
N ILE A 56 5.60 13.53 -2.25
CA ILE A 56 4.45 13.88 -1.38
C ILE A 56 4.83 13.87 0.10
N ASN A 57 6.11 14.16 0.36
CA ASN A 57 6.72 14.11 1.68
C ASN A 57 7.04 15.53 2.20
N ASP A 58 6.15 16.47 1.88
CA ASP A 58 6.24 17.90 2.23
C ASP A 58 5.61 18.23 3.60
N GLY A 59 4.85 17.29 4.17
CA GLY A 59 4.17 17.43 5.46
C GLY A 59 2.70 17.83 5.36
N ASP A 60 2.21 18.07 4.13
CA ASP A 60 0.82 18.39 3.87
C ASP A 60 -0.04 17.13 3.66
N TRP A 61 -1.36 17.31 3.63
CA TRP A 61 -2.30 16.23 3.43
C TRP A 61 -2.45 15.92 1.94
N HIS A 62 -2.08 14.71 1.54
CA HIS A 62 -2.32 14.20 0.19
C HIS A 62 -3.42 13.14 0.17
N LYS A 63 -4.30 13.21 -0.83
CA LYS A 63 -5.28 12.18 -1.14
C LYS A 63 -4.70 11.21 -2.16
N ILE A 64 -4.43 9.99 -1.73
CA ILE A 64 -3.92 8.91 -2.58
C ILE A 64 -5.06 7.99 -3.01
N THR A 65 -5.15 7.74 -4.32
CA THR A 65 -6.03 6.72 -4.89
C THR A 65 -5.17 5.72 -5.67
N ALA A 66 -5.11 4.47 -5.20
CA ALA A 66 -4.46 3.38 -5.91
C ALA A 66 -5.52 2.37 -6.37
N MET A 67 -5.49 2.00 -7.66
CA MET A 67 -6.45 1.09 -8.26
C MET A 67 -5.71 -0.03 -8.99
N ARG A 68 -6.30 -1.23 -9.02
CA ARG A 68 -5.80 -2.34 -9.83
C ARG A 68 -6.95 -3.13 -10.43
N ALA A 69 -6.88 -3.37 -11.74
CA ALA A 69 -7.79 -4.22 -12.49
C ALA A 69 -6.97 -5.30 -13.23
N GLY A 70 -6.99 -6.52 -12.70
CA GLY A 70 -6.13 -7.60 -13.20
C GLY A 70 -4.65 -7.21 -13.10
N ARG A 71 -3.94 -7.18 -14.23
CA ARG A 71 -2.51 -6.81 -14.25
C ARG A 71 -2.28 -5.30 -14.23
N VAL A 72 -3.25 -4.50 -14.65
CA VAL A 72 -3.10 -3.05 -14.81
C VAL A 72 -3.39 -2.36 -13.49
N GLY A 73 -2.47 -1.50 -13.08
CA GLY A 73 -2.58 -0.68 -11.89
C GLY A 73 -2.47 0.80 -12.24
N SER A 74 -2.95 1.64 -11.33
CA SER A 74 -2.82 3.08 -11.45
C SER A 74 -2.76 3.75 -10.09
N ILE A 75 -2.12 4.91 -10.04
CA ILE A 75 -2.15 5.83 -8.91
C ILE A 75 -2.63 7.21 -9.36
N GLN A 76 -3.31 7.90 -8.46
CA GLN A 76 -3.68 9.29 -8.59
C GLN A 76 -3.49 9.98 -7.23
N ILE A 77 -2.84 11.14 -7.24
CA ILE A 77 -2.57 11.97 -6.07
C ILE A 77 -3.34 13.27 -6.26
N ASP A 78 -4.09 13.69 -5.25
CA ASP A 78 -4.80 14.99 -5.19
C ASP A 78 -5.76 15.33 -6.35
N GLY A 79 -6.07 14.34 -7.20
CA GLY A 79 -6.89 14.53 -8.39
C GLY A 79 -6.09 14.92 -9.65
N ASP A 80 -4.76 14.87 -9.57
CA ASP A 80 -3.84 15.11 -10.68
C ASP A 80 -3.88 13.99 -11.74
N ASP A 81 -2.96 14.03 -12.69
CA ASP A 81 -2.87 13.05 -13.76
C ASP A 81 -2.61 11.62 -13.23
N ILE A 82 -3.22 10.65 -13.91
CA ILE A 82 -3.16 9.25 -13.52
C ILE A 82 -1.87 8.63 -14.06
N VAL A 83 -1.05 8.08 -13.17
CA VAL A 83 0.12 7.28 -13.55
C VAL A 83 -0.27 5.80 -13.57
N THR A 84 0.12 5.08 -14.62
CA THR A 84 -0.27 3.67 -14.81
C THR A 84 0.93 2.75 -14.95
N GLY A 85 0.73 1.48 -14.66
CA GLY A 85 1.71 0.42 -14.91
C GLY A 85 1.05 -0.95 -14.93
N GLU A 86 1.82 -1.97 -15.27
CA GLU A 86 1.30 -3.32 -15.44
C GLU A 86 2.30 -4.38 -14.95
N SER A 87 1.80 -5.42 -14.28
CA SER A 87 2.63 -6.57 -13.89
C SER A 87 2.95 -7.46 -15.10
N GLY A 88 4.18 -7.98 -15.15
CA GLY A 88 4.57 -8.95 -16.16
C GLY A 88 3.82 -10.29 -16.11
N GLY A 89 3.91 -11.06 -17.20
CA GLY A 89 3.34 -12.40 -17.30
C GLY A 89 1.81 -12.42 -17.42
N THR A 90 1.18 -13.55 -17.08
CA THR A 90 -0.23 -13.83 -17.37
C THR A 90 -1.14 -13.92 -16.13
N LYS A 91 -0.58 -13.93 -14.92
CA LYS A 91 -1.37 -14.03 -13.69
C LYS A 91 -2.05 -12.68 -13.41
N VAL A 92 -3.33 -12.72 -13.02
CA VAL A 92 -4.19 -11.53 -12.79
C VAL A 92 -4.70 -11.43 -11.35
N MET A 93 -4.65 -12.53 -10.62
CA MET A 93 -5.11 -12.65 -9.23
C MET A 93 -3.95 -12.41 -8.28
N VAL A 94 -4.24 -11.74 -7.17
CA VAL A 94 -3.35 -11.71 -6.01
C VAL A 94 -3.86 -12.74 -5.01
N ASN A 95 -2.99 -13.61 -4.52
CA ASN A 95 -3.33 -14.67 -3.58
C ASN A 95 -2.67 -14.40 -2.22
N THR A 96 -3.18 -13.38 -1.54
CA THR A 96 -2.77 -12.98 -0.21
C THR A 96 -3.83 -13.41 0.82
N GLN A 97 -3.39 -14.03 1.91
CA GLN A 97 -4.24 -14.42 3.05
C GLN A 97 -3.80 -13.75 4.36
N GLY A 98 -2.80 -12.86 4.28
CA GLY A 98 -2.19 -12.22 5.42
C GLY A 98 -2.86 -10.94 5.88
N ASN A 99 -2.33 -10.40 6.97
CA ASN A 99 -2.81 -9.17 7.59
C ASN A 99 -2.53 -7.95 6.71
N ILE A 100 -3.28 -6.89 6.94
CA ILE A 100 -3.02 -5.58 6.33
C ILE A 100 -2.30 -4.72 7.35
N TYR A 101 -1.03 -4.43 7.07
CA TYR A 101 -0.25 -3.50 7.87
C TYR A 101 -0.54 -2.07 7.41
N LEU A 102 -0.56 -1.12 8.35
CA LEU A 102 -0.80 0.32 8.09
C LEU A 102 0.26 1.16 8.79
N GLY A 103 1.00 1.96 8.03
CA GLY A 103 2.02 2.88 8.56
C GLY A 103 3.28 2.21 9.13
N GLY A 104 3.30 0.90 9.29
CA GLY A 104 4.45 0.15 9.82
C GLY A 104 4.11 -1.31 9.99
N ALA A 105 5.10 -2.11 10.38
CA ALA A 105 4.94 -3.53 10.70
C ALA A 105 6.01 -3.97 11.72
N PRO A 106 5.84 -5.10 12.42
CA PRO A 106 6.81 -5.57 13.42
C PRO A 106 8.22 -5.82 12.88
N ASP A 107 8.35 -6.39 11.68
CA ASP A 107 9.62 -6.53 10.94
C ASP A 107 9.40 -6.11 9.48
N ILE A 108 9.46 -4.79 9.26
CA ILE A 108 9.17 -4.16 7.97
C ILE A 108 10.10 -4.69 6.87
N PHE A 109 11.39 -4.84 7.18
CA PHE A 109 12.36 -5.30 6.19
C PHE A 109 12.05 -6.72 5.74
N THR A 110 11.77 -7.63 6.66
CA THR A 110 11.41 -9.01 6.30
C THR A 110 10.07 -9.07 5.56
N LEU A 111 9.03 -8.41 6.07
CA LEU A 111 7.66 -8.49 5.54
C LEU A 111 7.51 -7.85 4.16
N THR A 112 8.39 -6.92 3.82
CA THR A 112 8.39 -6.23 2.51
C THR A 112 9.44 -6.79 1.56
N GLY A 113 10.12 -7.90 1.92
CA GLY A 113 11.18 -8.48 1.10
C GLY A 113 12.36 -7.51 0.86
N GLY A 114 12.63 -6.63 1.83
CA GLY A 114 13.69 -5.63 1.78
C GLY A 114 13.34 -4.34 1.01
N LYS A 115 12.10 -4.18 0.54
CA LYS A 115 11.66 -2.97 -0.17
C LYS A 115 11.61 -1.74 0.72
N PHE A 116 11.19 -1.93 1.97
CA PHE A 116 11.10 -0.86 2.96
C PHE A 116 11.89 -1.27 4.20
N SER A 117 12.64 -0.33 4.77
CA SER A 117 13.42 -0.53 5.99
C SER A 117 12.79 0.10 7.23
N SER A 118 11.79 0.95 7.04
CA SER A 118 11.16 1.72 8.11
C SER A 118 9.70 1.99 7.80
N GLY A 119 8.95 2.28 8.86
CA GLY A 119 7.56 2.69 8.76
C GLY A 119 7.45 4.18 8.50
N VAL A 120 6.23 4.64 8.64
CA VAL A 120 5.78 6.01 8.50
C VAL A 120 5.78 6.68 9.86
N THR A 121 6.36 7.88 9.92
CA THR A 121 6.01 8.85 10.96
C THR A 121 5.04 9.84 10.32
N GLY A 122 3.80 9.87 10.80
CA GLY A 122 2.78 10.71 10.19
C GLY A 122 1.35 10.31 10.49
N CYS A 123 0.47 10.87 9.68
CA CYS A 123 -0.96 10.82 9.87
C CYS A 123 -1.65 10.14 8.70
N ILE A 124 -2.45 9.13 9.03
CA ILE A 124 -3.25 8.36 8.06
C ILE A 124 -4.70 8.44 8.52
N ARG A 125 -5.60 8.83 7.62
CA ARG A 125 -7.05 8.89 7.89
C ARG A 125 -7.84 8.53 6.66
N ASN A 126 -9.12 8.23 6.87
CA ASN A 126 -10.08 7.97 5.79
C ASN A 126 -9.65 6.82 4.87
N VAL A 127 -9.05 5.76 5.44
CA VAL A 127 -8.61 4.59 4.68
C VAL A 127 -9.82 3.83 4.18
N MET A 128 -9.91 3.63 2.87
CA MET A 128 -10.94 2.81 2.23
C MET A 128 -10.27 1.71 1.45
N LEU A 129 -10.66 0.46 1.71
CA LEU A 129 -10.21 -0.70 0.97
C LEU A 129 -11.43 -1.37 0.35
N MET A 130 -11.42 -1.50 -0.97
CA MET A 130 -12.54 -2.04 -1.72
C MET A 130 -12.04 -3.02 -2.77
N ASN A 131 -12.63 -4.23 -2.75
CA ASN A 131 -12.53 -5.16 -3.86
C ASN A 131 -13.83 -5.09 -4.65
N ALA A 132 -13.90 -4.16 -5.60
CA ALA A 132 -15.14 -3.78 -6.26
C ALA A 132 -15.76 -4.95 -7.04
N ARG A 133 -16.97 -5.36 -6.64
CA ARG A 133 -17.81 -6.29 -7.38
C ARG A 133 -19.01 -5.56 -7.96
N PRO A 134 -19.57 -6.01 -9.09
CA PRO A 134 -20.80 -5.44 -9.63
C PRO A 134 -21.92 -5.48 -8.57
N GLY A 135 -22.46 -4.31 -8.22
CA GLY A 135 -23.54 -4.17 -7.24
C GLY A 135 -23.11 -3.86 -5.82
N ASP A 136 -21.81 -3.73 -5.54
CA ASP A 136 -21.33 -3.35 -4.20
C ASP A 136 -21.74 -1.91 -3.84
N GLN A 137 -22.13 -1.72 -2.58
CA GLN A 137 -22.41 -0.40 -2.02
C GLN A 137 -21.10 0.37 -1.74
N PRO A 138 -21.16 1.72 -1.69
CA PRO A 138 -20.01 2.53 -1.32
C PRO A 138 -19.46 2.06 0.04
N GLN A 139 -18.21 1.61 0.04
CA GLN A 139 -17.54 1.21 1.28
C GLN A 139 -17.32 2.44 2.16
N GLN A 140 -17.57 2.29 3.46
CA GLN A 140 -17.22 3.31 4.43
C GLN A 140 -15.73 3.24 4.77
N PRO A 141 -15.12 4.36 5.19
CA PRO A 141 -13.76 4.33 5.71
C PRO A 141 -13.64 3.36 6.87
N ILE A 142 -12.54 2.62 6.90
CA ILE A 142 -12.18 1.73 8.00
C ILE A 142 -11.92 2.60 9.23
N ASP A 143 -12.66 2.34 10.31
CA ASP A 143 -12.34 2.90 11.62
C ASP A 143 -11.08 2.22 12.17
N LEU A 144 -9.94 2.91 12.08
CA LEU A 144 -8.63 2.39 12.49
C LEU A 144 -8.52 2.15 14.01
N GLN A 145 -9.41 2.72 14.83
CA GLN A 145 -9.40 2.47 16.29
C GLN A 145 -10.20 1.24 16.69
N VAL A 146 -11.13 0.82 15.83
CA VAL A 146 -12.04 -0.30 16.13
C VAL A 146 -11.64 -1.56 15.36
N HIS A 147 -11.18 -1.42 14.11
CA HIS A 147 -10.87 -2.55 13.24
C HIS A 147 -9.40 -2.97 13.26
N ALA A 148 -8.53 -2.29 14.02
CA ALA A 148 -7.14 -2.72 14.18
C ALA A 148 -7.06 -3.91 15.13
N GLU A 149 -6.45 -5.01 14.68
CA GLU A 149 -6.16 -6.17 15.53
C GLU A 149 -5.02 -5.89 16.51
N GLU A 150 -4.00 -5.16 16.07
CA GLU A 150 -2.83 -4.76 16.86
C GLU A 150 -2.35 -3.34 16.46
N GLY A 151 -1.60 -2.70 17.36
CA GLY A 151 -0.97 -1.40 17.08
C GLY A 151 0.12 -1.05 18.09
N VAL A 152 1.24 -0.52 17.62
CA VAL A 152 2.39 -0.10 18.44
C VAL A 152 2.75 1.34 18.08
N HIS A 153 2.87 2.20 19.09
CA HIS A 153 3.16 3.65 18.93
C HIS A 153 2.19 4.37 17.98
N VAL A 154 0.92 3.96 17.98
CA VAL A 154 -0.15 4.61 17.21
C VAL A 154 -0.95 5.51 18.14
N GLU A 155 -1.06 6.78 17.78
CA GLU A 155 -1.84 7.78 18.51
C GLU A 155 -2.82 8.50 17.59
N LYS A 156 -3.77 9.24 18.17
CA LYS A 156 -4.65 10.10 17.39
C LYS A 156 -3.83 11.22 16.75
N CYS A 157 -4.08 11.46 15.47
CA CYS A 157 -3.50 12.60 14.78
C CYS A 157 -3.86 13.92 15.45
N PRO A 158 -2.88 14.80 15.72
CA PRO A 158 -3.16 16.13 16.22
C PRO A 158 -3.99 16.93 15.21
N SER A 159 -4.89 17.76 15.73
CA SER A 159 -5.77 18.66 14.96
C SER A 159 -5.04 19.90 14.47
#